data_AF-A0A7R9BFR2-F1
#
_entry.id   AF-A0A7R9BFR2-F1
#
_cell.length_a   1.000
_cell.length_b   1.000
_cell.length_c   1.000
_cell.angle_alpha   90.00
_cell.angle_beta   90.00
_cell.angle_gamma   90.00
#
_symmetry.space_group_name_H-M   'P 1'
#
loop_
_entity.id
_entity.type
_entity.pdbx_description
1 polymer ?
#
loop_
_entity_poly.entity_id
_entity_poly.type
_entity_poly.pdbx_seq_one_letter_code
_entity_poly.pdbx_strand_id
1 'polypeptide(L)'
;MQDPNADTQWNDELRKHGILPKKECEVTEDDVVRMLEATVLEKTKSGKSKDEMTLDELKELEDEEDERVFEEYRAKRIAELKLLSEANKFGEVREITGIDYTQEVNDAGEGIFVVLHLYKPGIPLCTLINNYLTILAAKFKSTKFLKSLSDSCIPNFPDSNLPTIFIYFEGAMKDKFLGPAALRGMNISIDELEWMLSKSGAVKSDIKEDPRPKIDDVLFSQLQRKREDDSDED
;
A
#
# COMPACT_ATOMS: atom_id res chain seq x y z
N MET A 1 36.50 3.53 -12.65
CA MET A 1 35.22 3.80 -11.96
C MET A 1 34.16 3.18 -12.84
N GLN A 2 33.64 2.00 -12.49
CA GLN A 2 32.61 1.33 -13.28
C GLN A 2 31.29 2.08 -13.13
N ASP A 3 30.57 2.25 -14.24
CA ASP A 3 29.27 2.90 -14.25
C ASP A 3 28.26 2.05 -13.45
N PRO A 4 27.66 2.59 -12.36
CA PRO A 4 26.69 1.87 -11.55
C PRO A 4 25.40 1.51 -12.30
N ASN A 5 25.22 2.00 -13.53
CA ASN A 5 24.13 1.60 -14.43
C ASN A 5 24.55 0.63 -15.55
N ALA A 6 25.80 0.16 -15.58
CA ALA A 6 26.23 -0.80 -16.60
C ALA A 6 25.53 -2.17 -16.40
N ASP A 7 24.94 -2.71 -17.47
CA ASP A 7 24.35 -4.04 -17.48
C ASP A 7 25.45 -5.12 -17.51
N THR A 8 25.86 -5.53 -16.32
CA THR A 8 26.75 -6.66 -16.11
C THR A 8 26.02 -7.69 -15.26
N GLN A 9 26.23 -8.99 -15.56
CA GLN A 9 25.65 -10.09 -14.76
C GLN A 9 25.92 -9.94 -13.25
N TRP A 10 27.06 -9.32 -12.90
CA TRP A 10 27.44 -9.04 -11.54
C TRP A 10 26.52 -8.01 -10.84
N ASN A 11 26.05 -6.98 -11.55
CA ASN A 11 25.14 -5.98 -11.00
C ASN A 11 23.73 -6.55 -10.72
N ASP A 12 23.29 -7.55 -11.49
CA ASP A 12 21.99 -8.21 -11.29
C ASP A 12 21.97 -9.14 -10.08
N GLU A 13 23.06 -9.86 -9.81
CA GLU A 13 23.21 -10.65 -8.58
C GLU A 13 23.18 -9.76 -7.34
N LEU A 14 23.81 -8.57 -7.40
CA LEU A 14 23.80 -7.60 -6.30
C LEU A 14 22.40 -6.99 -6.04
N ARG A 15 21.58 -6.79 -7.09
CA ARG A 15 20.16 -6.39 -6.95
C ARG A 15 19.32 -7.51 -6.34
N LYS A 16 19.56 -8.77 -6.73
CA LYS A 16 18.85 -9.94 -6.20
C LYS A 16 19.15 -10.19 -4.72
N HIS A 17 20.37 -9.89 -4.27
CA HIS A 17 20.76 -9.95 -2.86
C HIS A 17 20.44 -8.68 -2.05
N GLY A 18 19.80 -7.67 -2.66
CA GLY A 18 19.30 -6.47 -1.97
C GLY A 18 20.35 -5.42 -1.62
N ILE A 19 21.53 -5.47 -2.25
CA ILE A 19 22.65 -4.53 -2.01
C ILE A 19 22.50 -3.26 -2.87
N LEU A 20 21.94 -3.39 -4.07
CA LEU A 20 21.60 -2.27 -4.96
C LEU A 20 20.07 -2.10 -5.01
N PRO A 21 19.56 -0.86 -5.12
CA PRO A 21 18.13 -0.61 -5.36
C PRO A 21 17.67 -1.32 -6.64
N LYS A 22 16.45 -1.85 -6.62
CA LYS A 22 15.87 -2.58 -7.77
C LYS A 22 15.88 -1.67 -8.99
N LYS A 23 16.43 -2.17 -10.11
CA LYS A 23 16.37 -1.49 -11.41
C LYS A 23 14.89 -1.26 -11.74
N GLU A 24 14.55 -0.06 -12.21
CA GLU A 24 13.20 0.22 -12.70
C GLU A 24 12.85 -0.84 -13.75
N CYS A 25 11.66 -1.45 -13.66
CA CYS A 25 11.25 -2.52 -14.56
C CYS A 25 11.17 -1.95 -15.98
N GLU A 26 12.16 -2.27 -16.81
CA GLU A 26 12.05 -2.07 -18.25
C GLU A 26 10.90 -2.95 -18.74
N VAL A 27 10.02 -2.33 -19.51
CA VAL A 27 8.78 -2.90 -20.03
C VAL A 27 9.11 -4.14 -20.84
N THR A 28 8.54 -5.29 -20.48
CA THR A 28 8.74 -6.53 -21.24
C THR A 28 7.98 -6.46 -22.57
N GLU A 29 8.55 -7.02 -23.64
CA GLU A 29 7.96 -7.07 -24.98
C GLU A 29 6.50 -7.58 -24.96
N ASP A 30 6.17 -8.50 -24.06
CA ASP A 30 4.81 -9.03 -23.86
C ASP A 30 3.75 -7.98 -23.48
N ASP A 31 4.15 -6.90 -22.77
CA ASP A 31 3.23 -5.81 -22.42
C ASP A 31 2.95 -4.89 -23.60
N VAL A 32 3.94 -4.72 -24.48
CA VAL A 32 3.79 -3.98 -25.75
C VAL A 32 2.89 -4.75 -26.70
N VAL A 33 3.10 -6.07 -26.83
CA VAL A 33 2.30 -6.95 -27.71
C VAL A 33 0.83 -6.95 -27.31
N ARG A 34 0.50 -7.03 -26.02
CA ARG A 34 -0.90 -6.99 -25.54
C ARG A 34 -1.61 -5.67 -25.87
N MET A 35 -0.90 -4.55 -25.81
CA MET A 35 -1.48 -3.23 -26.12
C MET A 35 -1.70 -3.05 -27.63
N LEU A 36 -0.77 -3.56 -28.46
CA LEU A 36 -0.94 -3.59 -29.92
C LEU A 36 -2.18 -4.43 -30.29
N GLU A 37 -2.31 -5.63 -29.72
CA GLU A 37 -3.45 -6.52 -29.97
C GLU A 37 -4.80 -5.88 -29.62
N ALA A 38 -4.87 -5.14 -28.50
CA ALA A 38 -6.09 -4.43 -28.11
C ALA A 38 -6.44 -3.29 -29.08
N THR A 39 -5.43 -2.55 -29.54
CA THR A 39 -5.61 -1.41 -30.46
C THR A 39 -6.04 -1.87 -31.85
N VAL A 40 -5.45 -2.96 -32.35
CA VAL A 40 -5.83 -3.60 -33.61
C VAL A 40 -7.29 -4.08 -33.55
N LEU A 41 -7.74 -4.64 -32.42
CA LEU A 41 -9.11 -5.13 -32.24
C LEU A 41 -10.16 -4.00 -32.28
N GLU A 42 -9.84 -2.82 -31.72
CA GLU A 42 -10.71 -1.64 -31.79
C GLU A 42 -10.79 -1.06 -33.22
N LYS A 43 -9.67 -1.00 -33.94
CA LYS A 43 -9.59 -0.42 -35.28
C LYS A 43 -10.20 -1.31 -36.37
N THR A 44 -10.20 -2.63 -36.19
CA THR A 44 -10.88 -3.57 -37.11
C THR A 44 -12.40 -3.30 -37.18
N LYS A 45 -12.98 -2.61 -36.20
CA LYS A 45 -14.38 -2.15 -36.22
C LYS A 45 -14.66 -0.87 -37.03
N SER A 46 -13.66 -0.06 -37.39
CA SER A 46 -13.88 1.31 -37.87
C SER A 46 -13.50 1.62 -39.34
N GLY A 47 -13.21 0.60 -40.16
CA GLY A 47 -13.39 0.66 -41.62
C GLY A 47 -12.39 1.49 -42.46
N LYS A 48 -11.53 0.75 -43.17
CA LYS A 48 -11.18 0.84 -44.61
C LYS A 48 -10.46 -0.48 -44.95
N SER A 49 -10.72 -1.07 -46.12
CA SER A 49 -10.12 -2.38 -46.45
C SER A 49 -8.61 -2.23 -46.64
N LYS A 50 -7.81 -3.00 -45.88
CA LYS A 50 -6.34 -3.08 -46.05
C LYS A 50 -5.93 -3.57 -47.46
N ASP A 51 -6.87 -4.12 -48.23
CA ASP A 51 -6.63 -4.71 -49.57
C ASP A 51 -6.34 -3.72 -50.71
N GLU A 52 -6.59 -2.42 -50.54
CA GLU A 52 -6.38 -1.42 -51.61
C GLU A 52 -5.09 -0.59 -51.46
N MET A 53 -4.32 -0.79 -50.40
CA MET A 53 -3.10 -0.02 -50.13
C MET A 53 -1.85 -0.75 -50.64
N THR A 54 -0.86 -0.01 -51.09
CA THR A 54 0.43 -0.59 -51.52
C THR A 54 1.26 -1.06 -50.31
N LEU A 55 2.16 -2.02 -50.52
CA LEU A 55 3.00 -2.58 -49.45
C LEU A 55 3.80 -1.51 -48.67
N ASP A 56 4.25 -0.47 -49.35
CA ASP A 56 4.98 0.64 -48.71
C ASP A 56 4.05 1.55 -47.89
N GLU A 57 2.83 1.83 -48.39
CA GLU A 57 1.82 2.62 -47.65
C GLU A 57 1.29 1.87 -46.41
N LEU A 58 1.14 0.54 -46.50
CA LEU A 58 0.78 -0.27 -45.33
C LEU A 58 1.87 -0.21 -44.26
N LYS A 59 3.13 -0.25 -44.66
CA LYS A 59 4.27 -0.24 -43.75
C LYS A 59 4.44 1.12 -43.06
N GLU A 60 4.26 2.21 -43.80
CA GLU A 60 4.33 3.56 -43.24
C GLU A 60 3.16 3.83 -42.26
N LEU A 61 1.96 3.31 -42.56
CA LEU A 61 0.82 3.35 -41.64
C LEU A 61 1.01 2.47 -40.40
N GLU A 62 1.67 1.32 -40.53
CA GLU A 62 2.03 0.43 -39.42
C GLU A 62 3.05 1.11 -38.50
N ASP A 63 4.12 1.69 -39.06
CA ASP A 63 5.15 2.43 -38.32
C ASP A 63 4.55 3.68 -37.61
N GLU A 64 3.65 4.43 -38.25
CA GLU A 64 2.95 5.58 -37.63
C GLU A 64 1.91 5.18 -36.57
N GLU A 65 1.31 4.00 -36.68
CA GLU A 65 0.36 3.48 -35.71
C GLU A 65 1.08 2.93 -34.48
N ASP A 66 2.21 2.23 -34.69
CA ASP A 66 3.09 1.75 -33.63
C ASP A 66 3.68 2.90 -32.81
N GLU A 67 4.19 3.96 -33.45
CA GLU A 67 4.71 5.13 -32.74
C GLU A 67 3.63 5.81 -31.87
N ARG A 68 2.40 5.94 -32.38
CA ARG A 68 1.28 6.50 -31.58
C ARG A 68 0.90 5.64 -30.38
N VAL A 69 0.86 4.31 -30.55
CA VAL A 69 0.58 3.39 -29.44
C VAL A 69 1.68 3.48 -28.38
N PHE A 70 2.95 3.56 -28.79
CA PHE A 70 4.07 3.75 -27.88
C PHE A 70 4.01 5.10 -27.14
N GLU A 71 3.66 6.19 -27.84
CA GLU A 71 3.49 7.51 -27.23
C GLU A 71 2.34 7.53 -26.22
N GLU A 72 1.18 6.95 -26.55
CA GLU A 72 0.04 6.84 -25.64
C GLU A 72 0.36 6.00 -24.41
N TYR A 73 1.08 4.89 -24.59
CA TYR A 73 1.52 4.05 -23.48
C TYR A 73 2.49 4.79 -22.56
N ARG A 74 3.48 5.48 -23.15
CA ARG A 74 4.42 6.31 -22.39
C ARG A 74 3.70 7.42 -21.64
N ALA A 75 2.73 8.07 -22.27
CA ALA A 75 1.92 9.11 -21.65
C ALA A 75 1.07 8.56 -20.49
N LYS A 76 0.40 7.42 -20.67
CA LYS A 76 -0.36 6.72 -19.61
C LYS A 76 0.54 6.37 -18.43
N ARG A 77 1.73 5.80 -18.68
CA ARG A 77 2.66 5.42 -17.62
C ARG A 77 3.22 6.61 -16.86
N ILE A 78 3.58 7.69 -17.56
CA ILE A 78 4.01 8.96 -16.94
C ILE A 78 2.87 9.56 -16.10
N ALA A 79 1.63 9.48 -16.56
CA ALA A 79 0.47 9.96 -15.81
C ALA A 79 0.25 9.16 -14.51
N GLU A 80 0.35 7.84 -14.57
CA GLU A 80 0.27 6.97 -13.38
C GLU A 80 1.38 7.27 -12.37
N LEU A 81 2.63 7.44 -12.85
CA LEU A 81 3.76 7.79 -11.99
C LEU A 81 3.60 9.17 -11.37
N LYS A 82 3.06 10.15 -12.12
CA LYS A 82 2.73 11.48 -11.59
C LYS A 82 1.66 11.39 -10.50
N LEU A 83 0.58 10.64 -10.73
CA LEU A 83 -0.47 10.41 -9.73
C LEU A 83 0.08 9.75 -8.45
N LEU A 84 0.96 8.76 -8.58
CA LEU A 84 1.59 8.12 -7.42
C LEU A 84 2.54 9.06 -6.68
N SER A 85 3.30 9.87 -7.42
CA SER A 85 4.19 10.89 -6.85
C SER A 85 3.40 11.98 -6.11
N GLU A 86 2.29 12.44 -6.70
CA GLU A 86 1.36 13.39 -6.09
C GLU A 86 0.60 12.81 -4.89
N ALA A 87 0.43 11.49 -4.83
CA ALA A 87 -0.12 10.83 -3.64
C ALA A 87 0.93 10.78 -2.52
N ASN A 88 2.21 10.56 -2.84
CA ASN A 88 3.31 10.42 -1.88
C ASN A 88 3.81 11.75 -1.30
N LYS A 89 2.88 12.55 -0.76
CA LYS A 89 3.15 13.88 -0.16
C LYS A 89 3.60 13.82 1.30
N PHE A 90 3.37 12.71 1.99
CA PHE A 90 3.67 12.54 3.40
C PHE A 90 4.93 11.69 3.61
N GLY A 91 5.25 11.37 4.86
CA GLY A 91 6.48 10.64 5.20
C GLY A 91 6.89 10.71 6.66
N GLU A 92 6.22 11.56 7.45
CA GLU A 92 6.49 11.77 8.87
C GLU A 92 5.19 11.82 9.67
N VAL A 93 5.30 11.61 10.98
CA VAL A 93 4.19 11.78 11.92
C VAL A 93 4.23 13.20 12.47
N ARG A 94 3.20 14.00 12.19
CA ARG A 94 3.09 15.36 12.75
C ARG A 94 2.24 15.38 14.00
N GLU A 95 2.63 16.23 14.95
CA GLU A 95 1.85 16.48 16.15
C GLU A 95 0.89 17.64 15.91
N ILE A 96 -0.38 17.47 16.27
CA ILE A 96 -1.43 18.49 16.12
C ILE A 96 -2.11 18.76 17.45
N THR A 97 -2.73 19.93 17.57
CA THR A 97 -3.61 20.27 18.70
C THR A 97 -5.07 20.12 18.31
N GLY A 98 -5.99 20.27 19.27
CA GLY A 98 -7.43 20.28 18.99
C GLY A 98 -7.88 21.39 18.03
N ILE A 99 -7.15 22.51 17.96
CA ILE A 99 -7.47 23.62 17.05
C ILE A 99 -7.18 23.23 15.60
N ASP A 100 -6.09 22.51 15.36
CA ASP A 100 -5.65 22.09 14.04
C ASP A 100 -6.45 20.89 13.51
N TYR A 101 -7.22 20.22 14.39
CA TYR A 101 -7.96 19.00 14.08
C TYR A 101 -8.81 19.13 12.82
N THR A 102 -9.64 20.16 12.74
CA THR A 102 -10.57 20.34 11.61
C THR A 102 -9.80 20.48 10.30
N GLN A 103 -8.77 21.32 10.28
CA GLN A 103 -7.97 21.57 9.08
C GLN A 103 -7.14 20.33 8.68
N GLU A 104 -6.52 19.67 9.65
CA GLU A 104 -5.56 18.61 9.37
C GLU A 104 -6.21 17.24 9.16
N VAL A 105 -7.40 17.01 9.74
CA VAL A 105 -8.14 15.74 9.71
C VAL A 105 -9.36 15.81 8.80
N ASN A 106 -10.24 16.80 8.98
CA ASN A 106 -11.47 16.88 8.18
C ASN A 106 -11.20 17.43 6.78
N ASP A 107 -10.33 18.43 6.67
CA ASP A 107 -9.99 19.11 5.42
C ASP A 107 -8.62 18.68 4.85
N ALA A 108 -8.27 17.40 5.02
CA ALA A 108 -6.97 16.87 4.60
C ALA A 108 -6.73 16.82 3.08
N GLY A 109 -7.79 16.98 2.29
CA GLY A 109 -7.80 16.91 0.82
C GLY A 109 -8.46 15.63 0.27
N GLU A 110 -8.76 15.65 -1.03
CA GLU A 110 -9.39 14.53 -1.74
C GLU A 110 -8.44 13.33 -1.87
N GLY A 111 -8.98 12.11 -1.71
CA GLY A 111 -8.21 10.87 -1.82
C GLY A 111 -7.16 10.62 -0.73
N ILE A 112 -7.11 11.44 0.32
CA ILE A 112 -6.12 11.32 1.41
C ILE A 112 -6.73 10.62 2.62
N PHE A 113 -6.08 9.53 3.05
CA PHE A 113 -6.35 8.90 4.33
C PHE A 113 -5.59 9.61 5.46
N VAL A 114 -6.27 9.83 6.58
CA VAL A 114 -5.68 10.41 7.78
C VAL A 114 -5.77 9.41 8.93
N VAL A 115 -4.62 9.08 9.50
CA VAL A 115 -4.51 8.23 10.69
C VAL A 115 -4.13 9.12 11.87
N LEU A 116 -5.06 9.34 12.79
CA LEU A 116 -4.84 10.15 14.00
C LEU A 116 -4.70 9.25 15.22
N HIS A 117 -3.56 9.35 15.90
CA HIS A 117 -3.31 8.69 17.17
C HIS A 117 -3.47 9.65 18.35
N LEU A 118 -4.49 9.41 19.18
CA LEU A 118 -4.61 10.07 20.48
C LEU A 118 -3.80 9.31 21.51
N TYR A 119 -2.91 10.03 22.18
CA TYR A 119 -2.01 9.47 23.16
C TYR A 119 -1.94 10.30 24.43
N LYS A 120 -1.32 9.72 25.45
CA LYS A 120 -0.96 10.42 26.69
C LYS A 120 0.43 9.95 27.14
N PRO A 121 1.32 10.89 27.52
CA PRO A 121 2.61 10.54 28.11
C PRO A 121 2.41 9.68 29.36
N GLY A 122 3.26 8.68 29.56
CA GLY A 122 3.19 7.78 30.72
C GLY A 122 2.45 6.46 30.48
N ILE A 123 1.72 6.33 29.37
CA ILE A 123 1.14 5.04 28.95
C ILE A 123 2.13 4.33 28.02
N PRO A 124 2.71 3.17 28.39
CA PRO A 124 3.75 2.51 27.58
C PRO A 124 3.28 2.12 26.18
N LEU A 125 2.04 1.65 26.04
CA LEU A 125 1.48 1.26 24.75
C LEU A 125 1.35 2.45 23.78
N CYS A 126 1.04 3.65 24.29
CA CYS A 126 1.04 4.87 23.50
C CYS A 126 2.43 5.17 22.92
N THR A 127 3.48 5.01 23.71
CA THR A 127 4.87 5.20 23.26
C THR A 127 5.24 4.19 22.18
N LEU A 128 4.84 2.93 22.36
CA LEU A 128 5.07 1.87 21.38
C LEU A 128 4.39 2.20 20.04
N ILE A 129 3.11 2.56 20.07
CA ILE A 129 2.35 2.93 18.86
C ILE A 129 2.95 4.15 18.18
N ASN A 130 3.40 5.17 18.93
CA ASN A 130 4.08 6.34 18.35
C ASN A 130 5.35 5.94 17.56
N ASN A 131 6.15 5.01 18.10
CA ASN A 131 7.33 4.53 17.40
C ASN A 131 6.96 3.78 16.11
N TYR A 132 5.94 2.91 16.16
CA TYR A 132 5.48 2.18 14.97
C TYR A 132 4.91 3.12 13.92
N LEU A 133 4.09 4.10 14.29
CA LEU A 133 3.56 5.08 13.35
C LEU A 133 4.67 5.91 12.69
N THR A 134 5.77 6.18 13.39
CA THR A 134 6.93 6.87 12.81
C THR A 134 7.56 6.06 11.68
N ILE A 135 7.71 4.75 11.88
CA ILE A 135 8.24 3.82 10.86
C ILE A 135 7.25 3.68 9.70
N LEU A 136 5.96 3.50 10.01
CA LEU A 136 4.90 3.32 9.03
C LEU A 136 4.68 4.58 8.18
N ALA A 137 4.82 5.79 8.76
CA ALA A 137 4.71 7.04 8.02
C ALA A 137 5.80 7.16 6.95
N ALA A 138 7.03 6.75 7.25
CA ALA A 138 8.12 6.74 6.28
C ALA A 138 7.89 5.73 5.15
N LYS A 139 7.22 4.61 5.44
CA LYS A 139 6.86 3.56 4.48
C LYS A 139 5.66 3.97 3.61
N PHE A 140 4.63 4.58 4.19
CA PHE A 140 3.35 4.88 3.53
C PHE A 140 3.14 6.38 3.34
N LYS A 141 3.86 6.93 2.36
CA LYS A 141 3.85 8.37 2.04
C LYS A 141 2.54 8.89 1.46
N SER A 142 1.63 7.99 1.05
CA SER A 142 0.29 8.34 0.59
C SER A 142 -0.69 8.67 1.72
N THR A 143 -0.34 8.31 2.96
CA THR A 143 -1.22 8.41 4.12
C THR A 143 -0.69 9.45 5.07
N LYS A 144 -1.58 10.30 5.59
CA LYS A 144 -1.21 11.33 6.54
C LYS A 144 -1.28 10.78 7.95
N PHE A 145 -0.13 10.68 8.61
CA PHE A 145 -0.06 10.23 10.00
C PHE A 145 0.05 11.42 10.96
N LEU A 146 -0.85 11.45 11.93
CA LEU A 146 -0.94 12.50 12.93
C LEU A 146 -0.98 11.90 14.33
N LYS A 147 -0.49 12.65 15.30
CA LYS A 147 -0.64 12.34 16.72
C LYS A 147 -1.10 13.58 17.49
N SER A 148 -1.83 13.38 18.57
CA SER A 148 -2.24 14.48 19.45
C SER A 148 -2.35 14.00 20.89
N LEU A 149 -2.11 14.92 21.82
CA LEU A 149 -2.43 14.69 23.22
C LEU A 149 -3.95 14.57 23.37
N SER A 150 -4.39 13.45 23.96
CA SER A 150 -5.81 13.16 24.22
C SER A 150 -6.54 14.34 24.86
N ASP A 151 -6.00 14.89 25.95
CA ASP A 151 -6.57 16.03 26.68
C ASP A 151 -6.65 17.33 25.85
N SER A 152 -5.75 17.50 24.87
CA SER A 152 -5.72 18.69 24.01
C SER A 152 -6.71 18.60 22.85
N CYS A 153 -6.92 17.39 22.32
CA CYS A 153 -7.81 17.17 21.19
C CYS A 153 -9.26 17.00 21.64
N ILE A 154 -9.48 16.24 22.71
CA ILE A 154 -10.82 15.95 23.25
C ILE A 154 -10.80 16.21 24.77
N PRO A 155 -11.49 17.25 25.25
CA PRO A 155 -11.58 17.51 26.68
C PRO A 155 -12.16 16.32 27.46
N ASN A 156 -11.50 15.92 28.54
CA ASN A 156 -11.88 14.80 29.40
C ASN A 156 -11.96 13.44 28.69
N PHE A 157 -11.09 13.19 27.71
CA PHE A 157 -11.00 11.88 27.08
C PHE A 157 -10.59 10.80 28.11
N PRO A 158 -11.29 9.66 28.19
CA PRO A 158 -11.01 8.65 29.20
C PRO A 158 -9.69 7.92 28.92
N ASP A 159 -8.78 7.95 29.90
CA ASP A 159 -7.46 7.30 29.81
C ASP A 159 -7.57 5.78 29.57
N SER A 160 -8.67 5.13 29.97
CA SER A 160 -8.93 3.71 29.70
C SER A 160 -9.04 3.37 28.21
N ASN A 161 -9.39 4.36 27.39
CA ASN A 161 -9.51 4.21 25.94
C ASN A 161 -8.19 4.49 25.23
N LEU A 162 -7.12 4.86 25.95
CA LEU A 162 -5.82 5.10 25.33
C LEU A 162 -4.99 3.81 25.26
N PRO A 163 -4.23 3.61 24.17
CA PRO A 163 -4.14 4.46 22.98
C PRO A 163 -5.40 4.35 22.10
N THR A 164 -5.75 5.44 21.42
CA THR A 164 -6.84 5.45 20.43
C THR A 164 -6.31 5.85 19.07
N ILE A 165 -6.69 5.10 18.03
CA ILE A 165 -6.40 5.45 16.63
C ILE A 165 -7.73 5.69 15.92
N PHE A 166 -7.85 6.82 15.24
CA PHE A 166 -8.96 7.13 14.35
C PHE A 166 -8.46 7.16 12.91
N ILE A 167 -9.29 6.66 12.00
CA ILE A 167 -8.99 6.62 10.57
C ILE A 167 -10.07 7.41 9.84
N TYR A 168 -9.65 8.43 9.12
CA TYR A 168 -10.51 9.29 8.32
C TYR A 168 -10.16 9.18 6.84
N PHE A 169 -11.17 9.39 6.01
CA PHE A 169 -11.04 9.54 4.58
C PHE A 169 -12.06 10.57 4.11
N GLU A 170 -11.57 11.64 3.49
CA GLU A 170 -12.41 12.74 2.96
C GLU A 170 -13.38 13.30 4.02
N GLY A 171 -12.84 13.54 5.23
CA GLY A 171 -13.59 14.09 6.37
C GLY A 171 -14.53 13.11 7.08
N ALA A 172 -14.74 11.90 6.55
CA ALA A 172 -15.56 10.88 7.19
C ALA A 172 -14.71 9.88 8.00
N MET A 173 -15.12 9.59 9.23
CA MET A 173 -14.51 8.52 10.04
C MET A 173 -14.84 7.16 9.41
N LYS A 174 -13.80 6.42 9.02
CA LYS A 174 -13.91 5.07 8.42
C LYS A 174 -13.81 3.98 9.47
N ASP A 175 -12.86 4.10 10.39
CA ASP A 175 -12.62 3.09 11.42
C ASP A 175 -11.97 3.69 12.67
N LYS A 176 -12.00 2.94 13.77
CA LYS A 176 -11.40 3.33 15.06
C LYS A 176 -10.94 2.13 15.88
N PHE A 177 -9.81 2.30 16.56
CA PHE A 177 -9.29 1.36 17.54
C PHE A 177 -9.25 2.04 18.90
N LEU A 178 -10.04 1.54 19.86
CA LEU A 178 -10.18 2.13 21.19
C LEU A 178 -9.48 1.25 22.23
N GLY A 179 -8.43 1.80 22.83
CA GLY A 179 -7.74 1.23 23.97
C GLY A 179 -6.88 0.01 23.66
N PRO A 180 -6.26 -0.56 24.71
CA PRO A 180 -5.28 -1.64 24.56
C PRO A 180 -5.87 -2.92 23.95
N ALA A 181 -7.13 -3.23 24.26
CA ALA A 181 -7.78 -4.44 23.77
C ALA A 181 -7.95 -4.43 22.23
N ALA A 182 -8.32 -3.27 21.67
CA ALA A 182 -8.44 -3.11 20.22
C ALA A 182 -7.07 -3.19 19.52
N LEU A 183 -6.02 -2.71 20.19
CA LEU A 183 -4.64 -2.69 19.70
C LEU A 183 -3.81 -3.88 20.19
N ARG A 184 -4.44 -5.02 20.49
CA ARG A 184 -3.77 -6.29 20.85
C ARG A 184 -2.80 -6.22 22.05
N GLY A 185 -2.89 -5.17 22.86
CA GLY A 185 -2.08 -4.96 24.06
C GLY A 185 -0.60 -4.66 23.76
N MET A 186 0.26 -4.91 24.74
CA MET A 186 1.70 -4.59 24.68
C MET A 186 2.50 -5.45 23.69
N ASN A 187 1.96 -6.59 23.26
CA ASN A 187 2.67 -7.53 22.39
C ASN A 187 2.37 -7.30 20.90
N ILE A 188 1.68 -6.22 20.55
CA ILE A 188 1.40 -5.88 19.16
C ILE A 188 2.70 -5.69 18.40
N SER A 189 2.83 -6.32 17.23
CA SER A 189 3.96 -6.10 16.33
C SER A 189 3.68 -4.97 15.34
N ILE A 190 4.74 -4.46 14.70
CA ILE A 190 4.59 -3.45 13.65
C ILE A 190 3.79 -3.99 12.45
N ASP A 191 3.98 -5.26 12.10
CA ASP A 191 3.29 -5.92 10.99
C ASP A 191 1.80 -6.11 11.29
N GLU A 192 1.45 -6.40 12.55
CA GLU A 192 0.06 -6.46 12.99
C GLU A 192 -0.62 -5.09 12.91
N LEU A 193 0.06 -4.02 13.34
CA LEU A 193 -0.48 -2.67 13.23
C LEU A 193 -0.63 -2.26 11.75
N GLU A 194 0.36 -2.57 10.91
CA GLU A 194 0.30 -2.34 9.46
C GLU A 194 -0.88 -3.07 8.83
N TRP A 195 -1.09 -4.35 9.18
CA TRP A 195 -2.22 -5.13 8.70
C TRP A 195 -3.56 -4.54 9.14
N MET A 196 -3.68 -4.08 10.39
CA MET A 196 -4.88 -3.42 10.90
C MET A 196 -5.21 -2.13 10.15
N LEU A 197 -4.20 -1.31 9.85
CA LEU A 197 -4.34 -0.11 9.04
C LEU A 197 -4.65 -0.45 7.57
N SER A 198 -4.14 -1.56 7.06
CA SER A 198 -4.43 -1.98 5.68
C SER A 198 -5.85 -2.50 5.54
N LYS A 199 -6.34 -3.26 6.53
CA LYS A 199 -7.71 -3.76 6.57
C LYS A 199 -8.76 -2.64 6.58
N SER A 200 -8.45 -1.51 7.20
CA SER A 200 -9.30 -0.30 7.21
C SER A 200 -9.16 0.54 5.94
N GLY A 201 -8.27 0.15 5.01
CA GLY A 201 -8.01 0.85 3.75
C GLY A 201 -7.05 2.03 3.87
N ALA A 202 -6.56 2.34 5.08
CA ALA A 202 -5.69 3.48 5.31
C ALA A 202 -4.34 3.34 4.60
N VAL A 203 -3.79 2.13 4.54
CA VAL A 203 -2.50 1.86 3.88
C VAL A 203 -2.60 0.70 2.89
N LYS A 204 -1.82 0.78 1.81
CA LYS A 204 -1.68 -0.30 0.82
C LYS A 204 -0.51 -1.19 1.23
N SER A 205 -0.76 -2.22 2.02
CA SER A 205 0.25 -3.19 2.45
C SER A 205 0.24 -4.44 1.58
N ASP A 206 1.39 -5.12 1.51
CA ASP A 206 1.52 -6.45 0.91
C ASP A 206 1.00 -7.57 1.85
N ILE A 207 0.81 -7.27 3.14
CA ILE A 207 0.36 -8.20 4.17
C ILE A 207 -1.17 -8.38 4.05
N LYS A 208 -1.60 -9.48 3.43
CA LYS A 208 -3.02 -9.77 3.23
C LYS A 208 -3.65 -10.53 4.39
N GLU A 209 -2.90 -11.43 5.01
CA GLU A 209 -3.38 -12.27 6.12
C GLU A 209 -2.97 -11.70 7.48
N ASP A 210 -3.73 -12.04 8.52
CA ASP A 210 -3.41 -11.65 9.88
C ASP A 210 -2.09 -12.32 10.30
N PRO A 211 -1.03 -11.55 10.63
CA PRO A 211 0.29 -12.11 10.92
C PRO A 211 0.38 -12.81 12.29
N ARG A 212 -0.74 -12.98 13.01
CA ARG A 212 -0.76 -13.75 14.26
C ARG A 212 -0.32 -15.19 14.01
N PRO A 213 0.59 -15.72 14.86
CA PRO A 213 0.81 -17.15 14.89
C PRO A 213 -0.53 -17.82 15.22
N LYS A 214 -0.99 -18.72 14.34
CA LYS A 214 -2.14 -19.57 14.64
C LYS A 214 -1.76 -20.40 15.85
N ILE A 215 -2.45 -20.19 16.96
CA ILE A 215 -2.33 -21.06 18.12
C ILE A 215 -2.98 -22.36 17.69
N ASP A 216 -2.16 -23.35 17.30
CA ASP A 216 -2.66 -24.72 17.16
C ASP A 216 -3.17 -25.14 18.52
N ASP A 217 -4.48 -25.36 18.60
CA ASP A 217 -5.14 -25.73 19.83
C ASP A 217 -4.72 -27.18 20.14
N VAL A 218 -3.65 -27.29 20.94
CA VAL A 218 -2.99 -28.56 21.25
C VAL A 218 -3.98 -29.57 21.84
N LEU A 219 -5.02 -29.07 22.54
CA LEU A 219 -6.09 -29.91 23.07
C LEU A 219 -6.96 -30.52 21.97
N PHE A 220 -7.27 -29.75 20.92
CA PHE A 220 -8.12 -30.19 19.80
C PHE A 220 -7.36 -31.15 18.87
N SER A 221 -6.07 -30.88 18.63
CA SER A 221 -5.21 -31.79 17.87
C SER A 221 -4.96 -33.11 18.62
N GLN A 222 -4.82 -33.10 19.95
CA GLN A 222 -4.75 -34.32 20.77
C GLN A 222 -6.06 -35.12 20.75
N LEU A 223 -7.22 -34.45 20.78
CA LEU A 223 -8.53 -35.10 20.69
C LEU A 223 -8.80 -35.73 19.33
N GLN A 224 -8.37 -35.09 18.24
CA GLN A 224 -8.45 -35.69 16.90
C GLN A 224 -7.55 -36.92 16.77
N ARG A 225 -6.30 -36.81 17.22
CA ARG A 225 -5.34 -37.91 17.16
C ARG A 225 -5.79 -39.14 17.96
N LYS A 226 -6.40 -38.90 19.13
CA LYS A 226 -6.99 -39.98 19.95
C LYS A 226 -8.20 -40.66 19.28
N ARG A 227 -9.02 -39.91 18.53
CA ARG A 227 -10.14 -40.48 17.77
C ARG A 227 -9.69 -41.33 16.59
N GLU A 228 -8.57 -40.98 15.97
CA GLU A 228 -7.98 -41.73 14.86
C GLU A 228 -7.35 -43.04 15.38
N ASP A 229 -6.64 -43.01 16.51
CA ASP A 229 -6.09 -44.22 17.15
C ASP A 229 -7.19 -45.19 17.61
N ASP A 230 -8.33 -44.69 18.13
CA ASP A 230 -9.46 -45.53 18.57
C ASP A 230 -10.26 -46.13 17.38
N SER A 231 -10.03 -45.68 16.14
CA SER A 231 -10.75 -46.16 14.94
C SER A 231 -10.03 -47.28 14.16
N ASP A 232 -8.80 -47.63 14.57
CA ASP A 232 -8.01 -48.70 13.96
C ASP A 232 -8.07 -50.04 14.76
N GLU A 233 -8.93 -50.14 15.79
CA GLU A 233 -9.10 -51.35 16.63
C GLU A 233 -10.34 -52.23 16.32
N ASP A 234 -11.07 -52.00 15.22
CA ASP A 234 -12.20 -52.86 14.77
C ASP A 234 -11.83 -53.86 13.64
#